data_AF-A0A849STU6-F1
#
_entry.id   AF-A0A849STU6-F1
#
_cell.length_a   1.000
_cell.length_b   1.000
_cell.length_c   1.000
_cell.angle_alpha   90.00
_cell.angle_beta   90.00
_cell.angle_gamma   90.00
#
_symmetry.space_group_name_H-M   'P 1'
#
loop_
_entity.id
_entity.type
_entity.pdbx_description
1 polymer ?
#
loop_
_entity_poly.entity_id
_entity_poly.type
_entity_poly.pdbx_seq_one_letter_code
_entity_poly.pdbx_strand_id
1 'polypeptide(L)'
;MDHRNEYNKDHCYQYDVRLKNLKLDLIESGLIKEEISSLKISDFTFSYIDKTDQLMCERVRNFITRHEWLGKMPHRPTQRFIATYKGNLAGVIVMATPNAFSNLLGEKERDLEKLISRGACISWSPKNLASALLMFSIKWMVKNTPFRFFTAYSDTTARELGTIYQACNFTYLGQNSGARFEYFDEAFPEKNWFCDRLFRKTTSYKYYAHDLGIKWELAWSYRDKIFWNKIPEKIKEVLYQASTDHQSRCLKRPLPKKHKYLYILGTDKRETKYLKKKFCDLNPTLVNLRYPKERVPKKLNSEERPLTERPTTCWPTSMEKFPLKKLYSIKEVASMYGISQWLIYRHIKSDPTFPSVNIGIKKHFLIQLELFDKWLASRSHQLILKDHNLPSSNELMRVKL
;
A
#
# COMPACT_ATOMS: atom_id res chain seq x y z
N MET A 1 12.04 5.23 0.65
CA MET A 1 12.72 4.21 -0.18
C MET A 1 11.92 2.91 -0.12
N ASP A 2 11.74 2.24 -1.25
CA ASP A 2 10.96 0.99 -1.34
C ASP A 2 11.86 -0.22 -1.05
N HIS A 3 11.84 -0.72 0.19
CA HIS A 3 12.69 -1.83 0.66
C HIS A 3 12.45 -3.16 -0.08
N ARG A 4 11.41 -3.24 -0.92
CA ARG A 4 11.04 -4.44 -1.69
C ARG A 4 12.09 -4.87 -2.73
N ASN A 5 12.98 -3.97 -3.14
CA ASN A 5 14.01 -4.27 -4.14
C ASN A 5 15.38 -4.62 -3.55
N GLU A 6 15.62 -4.36 -2.27
CA GLU A 6 16.95 -4.45 -1.65
C GLU A 6 17.11 -5.66 -0.73
N TYR A 7 16.02 -6.36 -0.43
CA TYR A 7 16.05 -7.47 0.52
C TYR A 7 16.68 -8.74 -0.09
N ASN A 8 17.98 -8.90 0.13
CA ASN A 8 18.79 -9.99 -0.44
C ASN A 8 19.32 -11.00 0.60
N LYS A 9 18.82 -10.97 1.84
CA LYS A 9 19.28 -11.86 2.93
C LYS A 9 18.76 -13.28 2.78
N ASP A 10 19.47 -14.30 3.28
CA ASP A 10 19.13 -15.72 3.07
C ASP A 10 17.92 -16.27 3.84
N HIS A 11 17.24 -15.42 4.60
CA HIS A 11 16.02 -15.74 5.33
C HIS A 11 14.83 -14.88 4.84
N CYS A 12 13.62 -15.10 5.38
CA CYS A 12 12.46 -14.25 5.04
C CYS A 12 12.53 -12.93 5.81
N TYR A 13 11.92 -11.90 5.24
CA TYR A 13 11.86 -10.58 5.86
C TYR A 13 11.31 -10.58 7.29
N GLN A 14 10.23 -11.33 7.57
CA GLN A 14 9.66 -11.41 8.92
C GLN A 14 10.69 -11.90 9.97
N TYR A 15 11.64 -12.75 9.58
CA TYR A 15 12.72 -13.16 10.49
C TYR A 15 13.73 -12.01 10.72
N ASP A 16 14.03 -11.23 9.69
CA ASP A 16 14.90 -10.05 9.82
C ASP A 16 14.27 -8.97 10.71
N VAL A 17 12.98 -8.69 10.53
CA VAL A 17 12.22 -7.77 11.39
C VAL A 17 12.24 -8.25 12.83
N ARG A 18 12.05 -9.55 13.05
CA ARG A 18 12.15 -10.15 14.38
C ARG A 18 13.51 -9.85 15.03
N LEU A 19 14.61 -10.05 14.32
CA LEU A 19 15.95 -9.77 14.87
C LEU A 19 16.17 -8.28 15.15
N LYS A 20 15.76 -7.41 14.22
CA LYS A 20 15.94 -5.95 14.34
C LYS A 20 15.14 -5.35 15.49
N ASN A 21 13.89 -5.78 15.64
CA ASN A 21 12.97 -5.18 16.60
C ASN A 21 13.08 -5.79 18.00
N LEU A 22 13.78 -6.93 18.18
CA LEU A 22 13.84 -7.67 19.44
C LEU A 22 14.19 -6.80 20.65
N LYS A 23 15.24 -5.98 20.55
CA LYS A 23 15.69 -5.15 21.67
C LYS A 23 14.62 -4.13 22.08
N LEU A 24 14.04 -3.42 21.11
CA LEU A 24 13.03 -2.40 21.36
C LEU A 24 11.72 -3.02 21.86
N ASP A 25 11.28 -4.12 21.25
CA ASP A 25 10.04 -4.80 21.65
C ASP A 25 10.13 -5.40 23.05
N LEU A 26 11.32 -5.83 23.51
CA LEU A 26 11.55 -6.26 24.90
C LEU A 26 11.43 -5.10 25.88
N ILE A 27 12.04 -3.95 25.57
CA ILE A 27 11.94 -2.74 26.40
C ILE A 27 10.49 -2.28 26.49
N GLU A 28 9.78 -2.20 25.36
CA GLU A 28 8.38 -1.76 25.30
C GLU A 28 7.43 -2.72 26.03
N SER A 29 7.74 -4.03 26.04
CA SER A 29 6.90 -5.03 26.72
C SER A 29 7.23 -5.24 28.20
N GLY A 30 8.37 -4.71 28.67
CA GLY A 30 8.87 -4.95 30.03
C GLY A 30 9.27 -6.41 30.29
N LEU A 31 9.54 -7.20 29.23
CA LEU A 31 9.87 -8.61 29.34
C LEU A 31 11.40 -8.82 29.32
N ILE A 32 11.86 -9.82 30.06
CA ILE A 32 13.27 -10.24 30.08
C ILE A 32 13.52 -11.45 29.18
N LYS A 33 14.79 -11.68 28.80
CA LYS A 33 15.17 -12.72 27.84
C LYS A 33 14.88 -14.14 28.35
N GLU A 34 15.02 -14.34 29.65
CA GLU A 34 14.84 -15.60 30.34
C GLU A 34 13.36 -16.01 30.27
N GLU A 35 12.47 -15.03 30.48
CA GLU A 35 11.02 -15.24 30.39
C GLU A 35 10.61 -15.67 28.98
N ILE A 36 11.08 -14.97 27.94
CA ILE A 36 10.67 -15.26 26.56
C ILE A 36 11.14 -16.62 26.05
N SER A 37 12.23 -17.15 26.60
CA SER A 37 12.77 -18.45 26.20
C SER A 37 11.89 -19.62 26.65
N SER A 38 11.12 -19.41 27.72
CA SER A 38 10.22 -20.40 28.32
C SER A 38 8.77 -20.34 27.80
N LEU A 39 8.43 -19.32 27.01
CA LEU A 39 7.05 -19.06 26.58
C LEU A 39 6.49 -20.19 25.71
N LYS A 40 5.29 -20.63 26.07
CA LYS A 40 4.49 -21.60 25.34
C LYS A 40 3.27 -20.93 24.73
N ILE A 41 2.69 -21.58 23.74
CA ILE A 41 1.48 -21.07 23.07
C ILE A 41 0.30 -20.97 24.05
N SER A 42 0.24 -21.87 25.04
CA SER A 42 -0.77 -21.88 26.11
C SER A 42 -0.81 -20.62 26.94
N ASP A 43 0.29 -19.86 26.97
CA ASP A 43 0.41 -18.67 27.81
C ASP A 43 -0.25 -17.45 27.15
N PHE A 44 -0.62 -17.58 25.86
CA PHE A 44 -1.22 -16.51 25.08
C PHE A 44 -2.74 -16.61 25.06
N THR A 45 -3.39 -15.46 25.18
CA THR A 45 -4.83 -15.35 24.98
C THR A 45 -5.12 -14.96 23.54
N PHE A 46 -5.97 -15.72 22.85
CA PHE A 46 -6.43 -15.41 21.50
C PHE A 46 -7.82 -14.80 21.52
N SER A 47 -8.03 -13.72 20.76
CA SER A 47 -9.33 -13.06 20.70
C SER A 47 -9.64 -12.47 19.33
N TYR A 48 -10.94 -12.32 19.06
CA TYR A 48 -11.47 -11.56 17.94
C TYR A 48 -11.71 -10.11 18.37
N ILE A 49 -11.37 -9.15 17.50
CA ILE A 49 -11.56 -7.72 17.74
C ILE A 49 -12.62 -7.17 16.78
N ASP A 50 -13.71 -6.69 17.36
CA ASP A 50 -14.78 -6.03 16.62
C ASP A 50 -14.31 -4.68 16.05
N LYS A 51 -14.93 -4.24 14.95
CA LYS A 51 -14.66 -2.95 14.34
C LYS A 51 -15.05 -1.76 15.24
N THR A 52 -15.92 -1.97 16.23
CA THR A 52 -16.36 -0.93 17.18
C THR A 52 -15.26 -0.56 18.17
N ASP A 53 -14.36 -1.49 18.49
CA ASP A 53 -13.19 -1.24 19.33
C ASP A 53 -12.11 -0.47 18.54
N GLN A 54 -12.29 0.84 18.46
CA GLN A 54 -11.40 1.72 17.71
C GLN A 54 -9.96 1.72 18.26
N LEU A 55 -9.83 1.66 19.59
CA LEU A 55 -8.54 1.67 20.27
C LEU A 55 -7.73 0.42 19.89
N MET A 56 -8.33 -0.76 20.00
CA MET A 56 -7.65 -2.00 19.62
C MET A 56 -7.43 -2.10 18.11
N CYS A 57 -8.36 -1.59 17.30
CA CYS A 57 -8.18 -1.49 15.85
C CYS A 57 -6.97 -0.60 15.48
N GLU A 58 -6.72 0.46 16.23
CA GLU A 58 -5.54 1.30 16.08
C GLU A 58 -4.26 0.59 16.51
N ARG A 59 -4.27 -0.11 17.64
CA ARG A 59 -3.14 -0.95 18.07
C ARG A 59 -2.80 -2.00 17.01
N VAL A 60 -3.80 -2.67 16.44
CA VAL A 60 -3.66 -3.63 15.33
C VAL A 60 -3.02 -2.99 14.10
N ARG A 61 -3.45 -1.78 13.73
CA ARG A 61 -2.89 -1.03 12.59
C ARG A 61 -1.41 -0.72 12.81
N ASN A 62 -1.07 -0.20 14.00
CA ASN A 62 0.31 0.17 14.33
C ASN A 62 1.21 -1.07 14.36
N PHE A 63 0.71 -2.17 14.92
CA PHE A 63 1.42 -3.45 14.95
C PHE A 63 1.72 -3.99 13.55
N ILE A 64 0.72 -4.05 12.65
CA ILE A 64 0.93 -4.51 11.27
C ILE A 64 1.88 -3.59 10.52
N THR A 65 1.76 -2.27 10.69
CA THR A 65 2.63 -1.30 10.03
C THR A 65 4.09 -1.46 10.43
N ARG A 66 4.36 -1.82 11.70
CA ARG A 66 5.71 -2.01 12.25
C ARG A 66 6.32 -3.38 11.92
N HIS A 67 5.51 -4.45 11.91
CA HIS A 67 6.03 -5.83 11.89
C HIS A 67 5.76 -6.61 10.58
N GLU A 68 4.90 -6.12 9.68
CA GLU A 68 4.55 -6.83 8.44
C GLU A 68 5.29 -6.25 7.23
N TRP A 69 5.64 -7.12 6.27
CA TRP A 69 6.44 -6.80 5.08
C TRP A 69 5.95 -5.58 4.28
N LEU A 70 4.65 -5.46 4.03
CA LEU A 70 4.09 -4.39 3.22
C LEU A 70 3.99 -3.08 3.99
N GLY A 71 4.17 -3.11 5.32
CA GLY A 71 4.18 -1.92 6.18
C GLY A 71 2.88 -1.11 6.11
N LYS A 72 1.77 -1.76 5.75
CA LYS A 72 0.47 -1.08 5.61
C LYS A 72 -0.71 -2.02 5.77
N MET A 73 -1.79 -1.47 6.28
CA MET A 73 -3.08 -2.17 6.40
C MET A 73 -3.64 -2.55 5.02
N PRO A 74 -4.39 -3.67 4.95
CA PRO A 74 -4.99 -4.10 3.70
C PRO A 74 -6.16 -3.19 3.32
N HIS A 75 -6.56 -3.25 2.06
CA HIS A 75 -7.77 -2.58 1.61
C HIS A 75 -8.99 -3.32 2.16
N ARG A 76 -9.92 -2.58 2.79
CA ARG A 76 -11.18 -3.12 3.38
C ARG A 76 -10.93 -4.24 4.42
N PRO A 77 -10.24 -3.97 5.55
CA PRO A 77 -10.11 -4.94 6.63
C PRO A 77 -11.47 -5.20 7.28
N THR A 78 -11.83 -6.46 7.46
CA THR A 78 -13.15 -6.85 7.97
C THR A 78 -13.07 -7.58 9.30
N GLN A 79 -12.10 -8.50 9.50
CA GLN A 79 -11.91 -9.22 10.75
C GLN A 79 -10.47 -9.12 11.21
N ARG A 80 -10.30 -9.01 12.53
CA ARG A 80 -9.02 -8.82 13.21
C ARG A 80 -8.96 -9.81 14.35
N PHE A 81 -7.85 -10.53 14.43
CA PHE A 81 -7.59 -11.49 15.48
C PHE A 81 -6.26 -11.17 16.10
N ILE A 82 -6.18 -11.31 17.42
CA ILE A 82 -4.98 -10.98 18.17
C ILE A 82 -4.57 -12.14 19.08
N ALA A 83 -3.27 -12.19 19.37
CA ALA A 83 -2.70 -12.94 20.47
C ALA A 83 -2.09 -11.94 21.46
N THR A 84 -2.39 -12.09 22.75
CA THR A 84 -1.84 -11.24 23.81
C THR A 84 -1.15 -12.07 24.89
N TYR A 85 -0.14 -11.48 25.51
CA TYR A 85 0.57 -12.03 26.66
C TYR A 85 0.84 -10.92 27.67
N LYS A 86 0.37 -11.07 28.92
CA LYS A 86 0.48 -10.05 29.98
C LYS A 86 0.09 -8.63 29.50
N GLY A 87 -1.00 -8.50 28.73
CA GLY A 87 -1.47 -7.21 28.18
C GLY A 87 -0.72 -6.71 26.93
N ASN A 88 0.42 -7.33 26.59
CA ASN A 88 1.18 -7.02 25.38
C ASN A 88 0.59 -7.73 24.16
N LEU A 89 0.57 -7.02 23.03
CA LEU A 89 0.14 -7.58 21.75
C LEU A 89 1.30 -8.38 21.14
N ALA A 90 1.07 -9.67 20.90
CA ALA A 90 2.11 -10.60 20.47
C ALA A 90 1.91 -11.14 19.05
N GLY A 91 0.68 -11.11 18.55
CA GLY A 91 0.36 -11.55 17.20
C GLY A 91 -0.90 -10.91 16.70
N VAL A 92 -0.97 -10.69 15.39
CA VAL A 92 -2.11 -10.08 14.72
C VAL A 92 -2.35 -10.79 13.40
N ILE A 93 -3.61 -11.11 13.11
CA ILE A 93 -4.08 -11.55 11.80
C ILE A 93 -5.25 -10.67 11.36
N VAL A 94 -5.18 -10.17 10.13
CA VAL A 94 -6.23 -9.35 9.53
C VAL A 94 -6.74 -10.04 8.27
N MET A 95 -8.03 -10.34 8.27
CA MET A 95 -8.74 -10.82 7.10
C MET A 95 -9.47 -9.67 6.42
N ALA A 96 -9.56 -9.75 5.09
CA ALA A 96 -10.18 -8.74 4.25
C ALA A 96 -11.08 -9.39 3.20
N THR A 97 -11.91 -8.59 2.55
CA THR A 97 -12.60 -9.03 1.33
C THR A 97 -11.58 -9.09 0.19
N PRO A 98 -11.50 -10.20 -0.56
CA PRO A 98 -10.63 -10.27 -1.73
C PRO A 98 -10.94 -9.14 -2.72
N ASN A 99 -9.90 -8.57 -3.35
CA ASN A 99 -10.10 -7.60 -4.43
C ASN A 99 -10.69 -8.23 -5.70
N ALA A 100 -10.46 -9.53 -5.88
CA ALA A 100 -11.04 -10.37 -6.89
C ALA A 100 -11.29 -11.74 -6.25
N PHE A 101 -12.51 -12.24 -6.37
CA PHE A 101 -12.85 -13.60 -5.93
C PHE A 101 -12.19 -14.61 -6.86
N SER A 102 -11.79 -15.74 -6.30
CA SER A 102 -11.07 -16.77 -7.04
C SER A 102 -11.99 -17.72 -7.80
N ASN A 103 -13.28 -17.76 -7.44
CA ASN A 103 -14.31 -18.65 -7.99
C ASN A 103 -13.90 -20.14 -7.98
N LEU A 104 -12.97 -20.54 -7.11
CA LEU A 104 -12.43 -21.90 -7.03
C LEU A 104 -13.46 -22.94 -6.56
N LEU A 105 -14.58 -22.52 -5.95
CA LEU A 105 -15.70 -23.39 -5.59
C LEU A 105 -16.91 -23.25 -6.53
N GLY A 106 -16.76 -22.47 -7.61
CA GLY A 106 -17.85 -22.01 -8.47
C GLY A 106 -18.26 -20.57 -8.17
N GLU A 107 -18.92 -19.92 -9.13
CA GLU A 107 -19.35 -18.52 -8.97
C GLU A 107 -20.45 -18.32 -7.92
N LYS A 108 -21.30 -19.35 -7.74
CA LYS A 108 -22.41 -19.32 -6.77
C LYS A 108 -21.92 -19.29 -5.32
N GLU A 109 -20.77 -19.91 -5.06
CA GLU A 109 -20.16 -20.02 -3.73
C GLU A 109 -19.02 -19.01 -3.48
N ARG A 110 -18.89 -17.98 -4.34
CA ARG A 110 -17.85 -16.95 -4.21
C ARG A 110 -17.87 -16.26 -2.83
N ASP A 111 -19.05 -16.13 -2.23
CA ASP A 111 -19.24 -15.39 -0.97
C ASP A 111 -18.77 -16.21 0.26
N LEU A 112 -18.40 -17.49 0.07
CA LEU A 112 -17.75 -18.31 1.10
C LEU A 112 -16.24 -18.03 1.21
N GLU A 113 -15.66 -17.28 0.26
CA GLU A 113 -14.23 -16.97 0.22
C GLU A 113 -13.86 -15.79 1.11
N LYS A 114 -12.77 -15.97 1.87
CA LYS A 114 -12.11 -14.94 2.64
C LYS A 114 -10.62 -14.88 2.40
N LEU A 115 -10.09 -13.66 2.31
CA LEU A 115 -8.65 -13.44 2.17
C LEU A 115 -8.01 -13.21 3.54
N ILE A 116 -7.04 -14.05 3.89
CA ILE A 116 -6.06 -13.76 4.95
C ILE A 116 -5.09 -12.75 4.37
N SER A 117 -5.29 -11.47 4.72
CA SER A 117 -4.63 -10.39 4.00
C SER A 117 -3.33 -9.94 4.64
N ARG A 118 -3.25 -9.95 5.98
CA ARG A 118 -2.04 -9.59 6.72
C ARG A 118 -1.90 -10.46 7.96
N GLY A 119 -0.67 -10.69 8.37
CA GLY A 119 -0.37 -11.26 9.67
C GLY A 119 1.07 -11.00 10.07
N ALA A 120 1.30 -10.78 11.37
CA ALA A 120 2.62 -10.63 11.94
C ALA A 120 2.63 -11.11 13.40
N CYS A 121 3.80 -11.50 13.88
CA CYS A 121 4.05 -11.78 15.29
C CYS A 121 5.17 -10.87 15.79
N ILE A 122 5.13 -10.58 17.08
CA ILE A 122 6.12 -9.76 17.76
C ILE A 122 7.47 -10.48 17.78
N SER A 123 8.56 -9.72 17.85
CA SER A 123 9.91 -10.27 17.78
C SER A 123 10.25 -11.30 18.87
N TRP A 124 9.63 -11.22 20.04
CA TRP A 124 9.86 -12.16 21.14
C TRP A 124 8.86 -13.32 21.18
N SER A 125 7.88 -13.40 20.28
CA SER A 125 6.87 -14.47 20.31
C SER A 125 7.51 -15.86 20.22
N PRO A 126 6.95 -16.92 20.83
CA PRO A 126 7.47 -18.26 20.64
C PRO A 126 7.25 -18.76 19.21
N LYS A 127 7.98 -19.81 18.85
CA LYS A 127 7.76 -20.54 17.60
C LYS A 127 6.31 -21.05 17.56
N ASN A 128 5.72 -21.12 16.37
CA ASN A 128 4.35 -21.60 16.12
C ASN A 128 3.21 -20.71 16.64
N LEU A 129 3.47 -19.55 17.29
CA LEU A 129 2.40 -18.62 17.66
C LEU A 129 1.58 -18.20 16.42
N ALA A 130 2.25 -17.93 15.30
CA ALA A 130 1.61 -17.49 14.07
C ALA A 130 0.64 -18.55 13.50
N SER A 131 1.04 -19.82 13.45
CA SER A 131 0.19 -20.91 12.97
C SER A 131 -0.96 -21.20 13.94
N ALA A 132 -0.72 -21.13 15.24
CA ALA A 132 -1.76 -21.29 16.26
C ALA A 132 -2.83 -20.19 16.15
N LEU A 133 -2.41 -18.91 16.07
CA LEU A 133 -3.31 -17.78 15.91
C LEU A 133 -4.08 -17.85 14.58
N LEU A 134 -3.43 -18.30 13.50
CA LEU A 134 -4.08 -18.48 12.20
C LEU A 134 -5.20 -19.53 12.27
N MET A 135 -4.92 -20.68 12.86
CA MET A 135 -5.91 -21.74 13.01
C MET A 135 -7.05 -21.35 13.95
N PHE A 136 -6.75 -20.62 15.03
CA PHE A 136 -7.76 -20.02 15.88
C PHE A 136 -8.67 -19.09 15.08
N SER A 137 -8.09 -18.18 14.30
CA SER A 137 -8.83 -17.21 13.49
C SER A 137 -9.78 -17.89 12.51
N ILE A 138 -9.31 -18.93 11.81
CA ILE A 138 -10.12 -19.69 10.84
C ILE A 138 -11.27 -20.41 11.54
N LYS A 139 -10.99 -21.11 12.66
CA LYS A 139 -12.03 -21.80 13.42
C LYS A 139 -13.10 -20.84 13.95
N TRP A 140 -12.66 -19.68 14.45
CA TRP A 140 -13.58 -18.62 14.88
C TRP A 140 -14.45 -18.15 13.71
N MET A 141 -13.86 -17.91 12.53
CA MET A 141 -14.61 -17.51 11.34
C MET A 141 -15.65 -18.56 10.94
N VAL A 142 -15.28 -19.83 10.87
CA VAL A 142 -16.22 -20.90 10.51
C VAL A 142 -17.38 -21.00 11.51
N LYS A 143 -17.09 -20.83 12.81
CA LYS A 143 -18.10 -20.88 13.87
C LYS A 143 -19.08 -19.70 13.82
N ASN A 144 -18.60 -18.49 13.53
CA ASN A 144 -19.37 -17.26 13.71
C ASN A 144 -19.82 -16.60 12.40
N THR A 145 -19.43 -17.15 11.24
CA THR A 145 -19.69 -16.54 9.92
C THR A 145 -19.93 -17.63 8.87
N PRO A 146 -20.44 -17.28 7.66
CA PRO A 146 -20.62 -18.26 6.58
C PRO A 146 -19.31 -18.61 5.84
N PHE A 147 -18.17 -17.99 6.15
CA PHE A 147 -16.93 -18.23 5.41
C PHE A 147 -16.39 -19.65 5.64
N ARG A 148 -16.03 -20.36 4.55
CA ARG A 148 -15.50 -21.74 4.58
C ARG A 148 -14.19 -21.90 3.82
N PHE A 149 -13.82 -20.89 3.06
CA PHE A 149 -12.78 -20.95 2.05
C PHE A 149 -11.79 -19.80 2.28
N PHE A 150 -10.58 -20.11 2.74
CA PHE A 150 -9.62 -19.10 3.18
C PHE A 150 -8.42 -19.09 2.25
N THR A 151 -8.28 -18.02 1.46
CA THR A 151 -7.15 -17.83 0.56
C THR A 151 -6.07 -16.97 1.20
N ALA A 152 -4.82 -17.28 0.85
CA ALA A 152 -3.67 -16.51 1.30
C ALA A 152 -2.59 -16.46 0.21
N TYR A 153 -1.74 -15.45 0.29
CA TYR A 153 -0.61 -15.28 -0.63
C TYR A 153 0.68 -15.16 0.18
N SER A 154 1.78 -15.62 -0.41
CA SER A 154 3.12 -15.43 0.14
C SER A 154 3.99 -14.69 -0.88
N ASP A 155 4.65 -13.63 -0.42
CA ASP A 155 5.38 -12.73 -1.30
C ASP A 155 6.81 -13.20 -1.50
N THR A 156 7.16 -13.49 -2.75
CA THR A 156 8.50 -13.95 -3.08
C THR A 156 9.53 -12.84 -2.98
N THR A 157 9.13 -11.57 -3.08
CA THR A 157 10.06 -10.45 -2.82
C THR A 157 10.44 -10.35 -1.35
N ALA A 158 9.59 -10.82 -0.45
CA ALA A 158 9.90 -10.97 0.98
C ALA A 158 10.69 -12.25 1.29
N ARG A 159 11.09 -12.97 0.23
CA ARG A 159 11.66 -14.32 0.24
C ARG A 159 10.76 -15.34 0.91
N GLU A 160 9.47 -15.10 1.08
CA GLU A 160 8.60 -16.01 1.80
C GLU A 160 8.23 -17.24 0.96
N LEU A 161 8.14 -18.39 1.63
CA LEU A 161 7.64 -19.63 1.04
C LEU A 161 6.19 -19.94 1.43
N GLY A 162 5.61 -19.22 2.38
CA GLY A 162 4.34 -19.59 2.99
C GLY A 162 4.48 -20.68 4.05
N THR A 163 5.61 -20.74 4.77
CA THR A 163 5.91 -21.74 5.81
C THR A 163 4.78 -21.92 6.84
N ILE A 164 4.12 -20.83 7.25
CA ILE A 164 2.97 -20.89 8.17
C ILE A 164 1.80 -21.64 7.53
N TYR A 165 1.48 -21.37 6.27
CA TYR A 165 0.39 -22.03 5.55
C TYR A 165 0.70 -23.52 5.34
N GLN A 166 1.95 -23.85 5.01
CA GLN A 166 2.41 -25.23 4.88
C GLN A 166 2.29 -25.98 6.22
N ALA A 167 2.70 -25.37 7.33
CA ALA A 167 2.56 -25.94 8.68
C ALA A 167 1.09 -26.14 9.09
N CYS A 168 0.18 -25.34 8.55
CA CYS A 168 -1.26 -25.47 8.75
C CYS A 168 -1.96 -26.38 7.72
N ASN A 169 -1.22 -27.11 6.88
CA ASN A 169 -1.75 -27.99 5.83
C ASN A 169 -2.69 -27.29 4.84
N PHE A 170 -2.36 -26.06 4.43
CA PHE A 170 -3.06 -25.38 3.35
C PHE A 170 -2.73 -26.04 2.00
N THR A 171 -3.73 -26.29 1.17
CA THR A 171 -3.53 -26.67 -0.23
C THR A 171 -2.77 -25.58 -0.98
N TYR A 172 -1.67 -25.93 -1.61
CA TYR A 172 -0.89 -25.00 -2.43
C TYR A 172 -1.45 -24.97 -3.85
N LEU A 173 -1.63 -23.75 -4.38
CA LEU A 173 -2.27 -23.49 -5.68
C LEU A 173 -1.28 -23.00 -6.74
N GLY A 174 0.02 -23.09 -6.49
CA GLY A 174 1.06 -22.65 -7.42
C GLY A 174 1.50 -21.20 -7.24
N GLN A 175 2.44 -20.79 -8.10
CA GLN A 175 3.10 -19.47 -8.10
C GLN A 175 2.70 -18.64 -9.33
N ASN A 176 1.40 -18.50 -9.58
CA ASN A 176 0.88 -17.77 -10.74
C ASN A 176 0.12 -16.48 -10.37
N SER A 177 0.13 -16.13 -9.08
CA SER A 177 -0.68 -15.05 -8.54
C SER A 177 0.06 -13.72 -8.46
N GLY A 178 -0.71 -12.62 -8.43
CA GLY A 178 -0.19 -11.26 -8.31
C GLY A 178 0.03 -10.55 -9.65
N ALA A 179 0.28 -9.23 -9.54
CA ALA A 179 0.57 -8.38 -10.69
C ALA A 179 1.83 -8.85 -11.42
N ARG A 180 1.89 -8.59 -12.74
CA ARG A 180 3.09 -8.89 -13.55
C ARG A 180 4.11 -7.76 -13.48
N PHE A 181 3.63 -6.53 -13.36
CA PHE A 181 4.45 -5.33 -13.39
C PHE A 181 3.98 -4.33 -12.33
N GLU A 182 4.92 -3.52 -11.87
CA GLU A 182 4.65 -2.26 -11.20
C GLU A 182 5.13 -1.10 -12.07
N TYR A 183 4.50 0.04 -11.84
CA TYR A 183 4.71 1.28 -12.57
C TYR A 183 5.08 2.38 -11.59
N PHE A 184 5.99 3.24 -12.00
CA PHE A 184 6.36 4.45 -11.29
C PHE A 184 6.21 5.64 -12.24
N ASP A 185 5.52 6.67 -11.77
CA ASP A 185 5.30 7.88 -12.53
C ASP A 185 6.17 8.99 -11.94
N GLU A 186 7.14 9.46 -12.72
CA GLU A 186 8.07 10.51 -12.30
C GLU A 186 7.36 11.85 -12.10
N ALA A 187 6.22 12.08 -12.77
CA ALA A 187 5.43 13.29 -12.57
C ALA A 187 4.68 13.28 -11.22
N PHE A 188 4.47 12.10 -10.64
CA PHE A 188 3.75 11.90 -9.37
C PHE A 188 4.51 10.96 -8.44
N PRO A 189 5.71 11.35 -7.98
CA PRO A 189 6.59 10.49 -7.19
C PRO A 189 5.98 10.10 -5.84
N GLU A 190 5.02 10.88 -5.33
CA GLU A 190 4.31 10.62 -4.07
C GLU A 190 3.45 9.36 -4.10
N LYS A 191 3.00 8.93 -5.29
CA LYS A 191 2.21 7.69 -5.44
C LYS A 191 3.05 6.44 -5.24
N ASN A 192 4.38 6.56 -5.36
CA ASN A 192 5.33 5.46 -5.32
C ASN A 192 4.96 4.37 -6.37
N TRP A 193 5.60 3.21 -6.32
CA TRP A 193 5.29 2.10 -7.23
C TRP A 193 3.85 1.60 -7.06
N PHE A 194 3.09 1.57 -8.16
CA PHE A 194 1.69 1.13 -8.20
C PHE A 194 1.44 0.07 -9.27
N CYS A 195 0.28 -0.58 -9.21
CA CYS A 195 -0.11 -1.63 -10.15
C CYS A 195 -0.87 -1.07 -11.37
N ASP A 196 -0.84 -1.83 -12.47
CA ASP A 196 -1.56 -1.58 -13.73
C ASP A 196 -3.05 -1.21 -13.57
N ARG A 197 -3.70 -1.63 -12.47
CA ARG A 197 -5.08 -1.28 -12.16
C ARG A 197 -5.28 0.24 -12.01
N LEU A 198 -4.26 1.00 -11.63
CA LEU A 198 -4.40 2.45 -11.45
C LEU A 198 -4.83 3.13 -12.76
N PHE A 199 -4.24 2.77 -13.90
CA PHE A 199 -4.57 3.34 -15.20
C PHE A 199 -6.04 3.14 -15.59
N ARG A 200 -6.65 2.06 -15.09
CA ARG A 200 -8.03 1.68 -15.41
C ARG A 200 -9.07 2.21 -14.41
N LYS A 201 -8.66 2.98 -13.40
CA LYS A 201 -9.61 3.53 -12.42
C LYS A 201 -10.42 4.68 -13.01
N THR A 202 -11.67 4.78 -12.57
CA THR A 202 -12.56 5.93 -12.89
C THR A 202 -11.90 7.27 -12.61
N THR A 203 -11.16 7.39 -11.50
CA THR A 203 -10.44 8.62 -11.16
C THR A 203 -9.36 8.98 -12.17
N SER A 204 -8.67 7.97 -12.73
CA SER A 204 -7.63 8.18 -13.75
C SER A 204 -8.26 8.61 -15.07
N TYR A 205 -9.38 7.98 -15.47
CA TYR A 205 -10.10 8.41 -16.68
C TYR A 205 -10.72 9.80 -16.57
N LYS A 206 -11.19 10.19 -15.38
CA LYS A 206 -11.61 11.58 -15.13
C LYS A 206 -10.45 12.57 -15.28
N TYR A 207 -9.27 12.19 -14.83
CA TYR A 207 -8.06 12.98 -15.01
C TYR A 207 -7.66 13.09 -16.48
N TYR A 208 -7.66 11.98 -17.23
CA TYR A 208 -7.41 12.01 -18.67
C TYR A 208 -8.42 12.87 -19.42
N ALA A 209 -9.71 12.74 -19.11
CA ALA A 209 -10.76 13.57 -19.71
C ALA A 209 -10.51 15.06 -19.45
N HIS A 210 -10.16 15.42 -18.21
CA HIS A 210 -9.81 16.79 -17.86
C HIS A 210 -8.63 17.33 -18.68
N ASP A 211 -7.53 16.58 -18.77
CA ASP A 211 -6.33 16.99 -19.52
C ASP A 211 -6.60 17.14 -21.02
N LEU A 212 -7.55 16.38 -21.55
CA LEU A 212 -7.99 16.44 -22.95
C LEU A 212 -9.08 17.49 -23.20
N GLY A 213 -9.51 18.24 -22.17
CA GLY A 213 -10.61 19.21 -22.28
C GLY A 213 -12.00 18.59 -22.46
N ILE A 214 -12.15 17.30 -22.15
CA ILE A 214 -13.40 16.54 -22.25
C ILE A 214 -14.17 16.66 -20.94
N LYS A 215 -15.38 17.24 -20.99
CA LYS A 215 -16.27 17.33 -19.83
C LYS A 215 -16.81 15.95 -19.46
N TRP A 216 -16.41 15.43 -18.29
CA TRP A 216 -16.89 14.14 -17.81
C TRP A 216 -18.37 14.20 -17.40
N GLU A 217 -19.21 13.38 -18.04
CA GLU A 217 -20.64 13.31 -17.68
C GLU A 217 -20.89 12.37 -16.50
N LEU A 218 -21.82 12.76 -15.62
CA LEU A 218 -22.22 11.93 -14.47
C LEU A 218 -22.80 10.58 -14.92
N ALA A 219 -23.47 10.54 -16.08
CA ALA A 219 -24.04 9.31 -16.63
C ALA A 219 -22.98 8.26 -17.01
N TRP A 220 -21.73 8.66 -17.25
CA TRP A 220 -20.65 7.77 -17.68
C TRP A 220 -20.06 6.93 -16.54
N SER A 221 -20.35 7.25 -15.27
CA SER A 221 -19.79 6.49 -14.15
C SER A 221 -20.64 6.56 -12.90
N TYR A 222 -20.64 5.49 -12.11
CA TYR A 222 -21.15 5.51 -10.75
C TYR A 222 -20.15 4.87 -9.80
N ARG A 223 -19.74 5.60 -8.75
CA ARG A 223 -18.66 5.22 -7.83
C ARG A 223 -17.40 4.84 -8.62
N ASP A 224 -16.88 3.63 -8.41
CA ASP A 224 -15.68 3.10 -9.07
C ASP A 224 -15.97 2.37 -10.40
N LYS A 225 -17.21 2.44 -10.91
CA LYS A 225 -17.62 1.76 -12.15
C LYS A 225 -17.82 2.78 -13.28
N ILE A 226 -17.25 2.47 -14.44
CA ILE A 226 -17.42 3.23 -15.69
C ILE A 226 -18.43 2.48 -16.58
N PHE A 227 -19.37 3.21 -17.16
CA PHE A 227 -20.35 2.72 -18.12
C PHE A 227 -19.88 3.03 -19.54
N TRP A 228 -18.94 2.23 -20.04
CA TRP A 228 -18.33 2.45 -21.36
C TRP A 228 -19.33 2.50 -22.52
N ASN A 229 -20.47 1.82 -22.38
CA ASN A 229 -21.57 1.85 -23.35
C ASN A 229 -22.31 3.19 -23.43
N LYS A 230 -22.13 4.07 -22.44
CA LYS A 230 -22.73 5.41 -22.41
C LYS A 230 -21.78 6.51 -22.91
N ILE A 231 -20.52 6.17 -23.15
CA ILE A 231 -19.50 7.11 -23.61
C ILE A 231 -19.46 7.04 -25.14
N PRO A 232 -19.50 8.18 -25.85
CA PRO A 232 -19.36 8.19 -27.30
C PRO A 232 -18.06 7.50 -27.75
N GLU A 233 -18.12 6.70 -28.82
CA GLU A 233 -17.00 5.83 -29.22
C GLU A 233 -15.70 6.62 -29.47
N LYS A 234 -15.80 7.79 -30.12
CA LYS A 234 -14.66 8.70 -30.34
C LYS A 234 -14.00 9.16 -29.04
N ILE A 235 -14.80 9.46 -28.00
CA ILE A 235 -14.26 9.88 -26.69
C ILE A 235 -13.59 8.68 -25.99
N LYS A 236 -14.22 7.50 -26.09
CA LYS A 236 -13.70 6.27 -25.51
C LYS A 236 -12.33 5.89 -26.08
N GLU A 237 -12.16 5.98 -27.40
CA GLU A 237 -10.86 5.75 -28.07
C GLU A 237 -9.78 6.70 -27.55
N VAL A 238 -10.07 8.00 -27.51
CA VAL A 238 -9.12 9.01 -27.02
C VAL A 238 -8.75 8.77 -25.55
N LEU A 239 -9.72 8.40 -24.71
CA LEU A 239 -9.46 8.06 -23.30
C LEU A 239 -8.61 6.80 -23.14
N TYR A 240 -8.82 5.77 -23.97
CA TYR A 240 -7.98 4.58 -23.97
C TYR A 240 -6.57 4.87 -24.46
N GLN A 241 -6.42 5.72 -25.46
CA GLN A 241 -5.12 6.15 -25.93
C GLN A 241 -4.37 6.91 -24.83
N ALA A 242 -5.01 7.88 -24.18
CA ALA A 242 -4.41 8.62 -23.06
C ALA A 242 -4.00 7.73 -21.87
N SER A 243 -4.79 6.69 -21.56
CA SER A 243 -4.40 5.69 -20.57
C SER A 243 -3.17 4.90 -20.99
N THR A 244 -3.07 4.54 -22.28
CA THR A 244 -1.93 3.79 -22.83
C THR A 244 -0.67 4.65 -22.87
N ASP A 245 -0.81 5.92 -23.25
CA ASP A 245 0.28 6.91 -23.28
C ASP A 245 0.78 7.24 -21.87
N HIS A 246 -0.11 7.34 -20.88
CA HIS A 246 0.30 7.45 -19.49
C HIS A 246 1.09 6.20 -19.07
N GLN A 247 0.58 5.01 -19.36
CA GLN A 247 1.25 3.77 -18.99
C GLN A 247 2.62 3.60 -19.65
N SER A 248 2.81 4.06 -20.89
CA SER A 248 4.08 3.98 -21.62
C SER A 248 5.12 4.99 -21.13
N ARG A 249 4.68 6.14 -20.62
CA ARG A 249 5.55 7.14 -19.97
C ARG A 249 6.06 6.70 -18.60
N CYS A 250 5.34 5.83 -17.89
CA CYS A 250 5.77 5.36 -16.58
C CYS A 250 6.96 4.40 -16.68
N LEU A 251 7.90 4.50 -15.72
CA LEU A 251 8.91 3.48 -15.50
C LEU A 251 8.21 2.17 -15.12
N LYS A 252 8.63 1.07 -15.74
CA LYS A 252 8.01 -0.25 -15.57
C LYS A 252 9.02 -1.25 -15.04
N ARG A 253 8.64 -2.03 -14.03
CA ARG A 253 9.46 -3.14 -13.51
C ARG A 253 8.68 -4.45 -13.42
N PRO A 254 9.31 -5.60 -13.71
CA PRO A 254 8.69 -6.90 -13.51
C PRO A 254 8.57 -7.21 -12.02
N LEU A 255 7.47 -7.86 -11.64
CA LEU A 255 7.27 -8.43 -10.30
C LEU A 255 7.32 -9.95 -10.36
N PRO A 256 8.02 -10.61 -9.43
CA PRO A 256 7.94 -12.05 -9.31
C PRO A 256 6.53 -12.45 -8.87
N LYS A 257 6.09 -13.61 -9.36
CA LYS A 257 4.78 -14.15 -9.02
C LYS A 257 4.75 -14.66 -7.59
N LYS A 258 3.60 -14.50 -6.94
CA LYS A 258 3.35 -14.89 -5.56
C LYS A 258 2.85 -16.33 -5.50
N HIS A 259 3.25 -17.02 -4.44
CA HIS A 259 2.64 -18.30 -4.07
C HIS A 259 1.22 -18.07 -3.55
N LYS A 260 0.29 -18.95 -3.91
CA LYS A 260 -1.10 -18.92 -3.42
C LYS A 260 -1.40 -20.19 -2.63
N TYR A 261 -2.09 -20.01 -1.52
CA TYR A 261 -2.48 -21.06 -0.59
C TYR A 261 -3.97 -21.00 -0.32
N LEU A 262 -4.53 -22.16 0.02
CA LEU A 262 -5.95 -22.34 0.27
C LEU A 262 -6.19 -23.26 1.47
N TYR A 263 -7.09 -22.86 2.35
CA TYR A 263 -7.63 -23.73 3.39
C TYR A 263 -9.14 -23.81 3.30
N ILE A 264 -9.66 -25.03 3.34
CA ILE A 264 -11.10 -25.33 3.31
C ILE A 264 -11.49 -25.97 4.63
N LEU A 265 -12.43 -25.34 5.33
CA LEU A 265 -12.97 -25.85 6.59
C LEU A 265 -14.47 -25.61 6.66
N GLY A 266 -15.22 -26.71 6.75
CA GLY A 266 -16.64 -26.77 7.08
C GLY A 266 -16.93 -26.57 8.57
N THR A 267 -18.17 -26.28 8.93
CA THR A 267 -18.68 -26.35 10.32
C THR A 267 -18.49 -27.73 10.91
N ASP A 268 -18.64 -28.76 10.07
CA ASP A 268 -18.42 -30.15 10.43
C ASP A 268 -17.52 -30.87 9.41
N LYS A 269 -17.20 -32.14 9.73
CA LYS A 269 -16.35 -32.99 8.90
C LYS A 269 -17.01 -33.34 7.56
N ARG A 270 -18.34 -33.44 7.50
CA ARG A 270 -19.10 -33.78 6.29
C ARG A 270 -19.06 -32.62 5.30
N GLU A 271 -19.35 -31.40 5.75
CA GLU A 271 -19.25 -30.18 4.96
C GLU A 271 -17.81 -29.98 4.47
N THR A 272 -16.82 -30.16 5.35
CA THR A 272 -15.41 -30.06 4.96
C THR A 272 -15.06 -31.04 3.83
N LYS A 273 -15.50 -32.30 3.94
CA LYS A 273 -15.26 -33.32 2.92
C LYS A 273 -15.96 -32.98 1.61
N TYR A 274 -17.20 -32.52 1.68
CA TYR A 274 -17.98 -32.08 0.51
C TYR A 274 -17.30 -30.92 -0.22
N LEU A 275 -16.94 -29.85 0.49
CA LEU A 275 -16.30 -28.67 -0.11
C LEU A 275 -14.93 -28.99 -0.71
N LYS A 276 -14.14 -29.86 -0.04
CA LYS A 276 -12.87 -30.34 -0.58
C LYS A 276 -13.07 -31.17 -1.85
N LYS A 277 -14.04 -32.08 -1.87
CA LYS A 277 -14.37 -32.86 -3.06
C LYS A 277 -14.76 -31.93 -4.21
N LYS A 278 -15.69 -31.00 -3.96
CA LYS A 278 -16.12 -30.01 -4.95
C LYS A 278 -14.96 -29.18 -5.50
N PHE A 279 -14.05 -28.74 -4.63
CA PHE A 279 -12.83 -28.03 -5.06
C PHE A 279 -11.98 -28.90 -6.00
N CYS A 280 -11.77 -30.17 -5.66
CA CYS A 280 -10.99 -31.09 -6.50
C CYS A 280 -11.66 -31.33 -7.85
N ASP A 281 -12.98 -31.54 -7.87
CA ASP A 281 -13.75 -31.81 -9.08
C ASP A 281 -13.70 -30.62 -10.05
N LEU A 282 -13.74 -29.38 -9.53
CA LEU A 282 -13.68 -28.15 -10.32
C LEU A 282 -12.27 -27.73 -10.74
N ASN A 283 -11.23 -28.15 -10.01
CA ASN A 283 -9.86 -27.67 -10.21
C ASN A 283 -8.84 -28.82 -10.25
N PRO A 284 -9.01 -29.84 -11.12
CA PRO A 284 -8.17 -31.05 -11.08
C PRO A 284 -6.67 -30.76 -11.24
N THR A 285 -6.30 -29.70 -11.96
CA THR A 285 -4.91 -29.28 -12.19
C THR A 285 -4.26 -28.57 -11.00
N LEU A 286 -5.04 -28.11 -10.02
CA LEU A 286 -4.56 -27.40 -8.82
C LEU A 286 -4.50 -28.30 -7.59
N VAL A 287 -4.92 -29.55 -7.71
CA VAL A 287 -4.90 -30.53 -6.62
C VAL A 287 -3.50 -31.16 -6.53
N ASN A 288 -3.03 -31.42 -5.31
CA ASN A 288 -1.78 -32.12 -5.01
C ASN A 288 -0.48 -31.47 -5.54
N LEU A 289 -0.50 -30.16 -5.82
CA LEU A 289 0.74 -29.44 -6.12
C LEU A 289 1.69 -29.50 -4.91
N ARG A 290 2.96 -29.83 -5.16
CA ARG A 290 3.99 -29.89 -4.11
C ARG A 290 4.32 -28.50 -3.60
N TYR A 291 4.53 -28.39 -2.29
CA TYR A 291 5.00 -27.15 -1.69
C TYR A 291 6.36 -26.73 -2.25
N PRO A 292 6.61 -25.41 -2.38
CA PRO A 292 7.93 -24.91 -2.75
C PRO A 292 8.92 -25.21 -1.62
N LYS A 293 10.03 -25.87 -1.96
CA LYS A 293 11.13 -26.18 -1.03
C LYS A 293 12.22 -25.10 -1.06
N GLU A 294 12.41 -24.49 -2.22
CA GLU A 294 13.46 -23.51 -2.45
C GLU A 294 12.86 -22.11 -2.57
N ARG A 295 13.55 -21.13 -1.99
CA ARG A 295 13.24 -19.72 -2.19
C ARG A 295 13.69 -19.36 -3.59
N VAL A 296 12.94 -18.48 -4.26
CA VAL A 296 13.32 -17.94 -5.57
C VAL A 296 14.80 -17.51 -5.50
N PRO A 297 15.66 -17.95 -6.44
CA PRO A 297 17.09 -17.65 -6.42
C PRO A 297 17.32 -16.15 -6.21
N LYS A 298 18.44 -15.79 -5.58
CA LYS A 298 18.92 -14.39 -5.57
C LYS A 298 18.85 -13.90 -7.02
N LYS A 299 18.50 -12.62 -7.26
CA LYS A 299 18.76 -12.03 -8.57
C LYS A 299 20.24 -12.34 -8.88
N LEU A 300 20.51 -13.28 -9.79
CA LEU A 300 21.75 -13.21 -10.53
C LEU A 300 21.72 -11.79 -11.10
N ASN A 301 22.79 -11.03 -10.85
CA ASN A 301 23.04 -9.84 -11.65
C ASN A 301 22.74 -10.27 -13.08
N SER A 302 21.74 -9.64 -13.68
CA SER A 302 21.45 -9.87 -15.08
C SER A 302 22.76 -9.57 -15.78
N GLU A 303 23.44 -10.60 -16.27
CA GLU A 303 24.47 -10.42 -17.28
C GLU A 303 23.83 -9.51 -18.32
N GLU A 304 24.44 -8.34 -18.48
CA GLU A 304 24.10 -7.38 -19.50
C GLU A 304 24.14 -8.16 -20.81
N ARG A 305 22.97 -8.52 -21.34
CA ARG A 305 22.89 -8.91 -22.74
C ARG A 305 23.37 -7.68 -23.50
N PRO A 306 24.38 -7.80 -24.39
CA PRO A 306 24.82 -6.67 -25.18
C PRO A 306 23.59 -6.16 -25.93
N LEU A 307 23.23 -4.92 -25.64
CA LEU A 307 22.21 -4.21 -26.39
C LEU A 307 22.69 -4.22 -27.85
N THR A 308 21.95 -4.90 -28.72
CA THR A 308 22.11 -4.76 -30.16
C THR A 308 22.08 -3.27 -30.48
N GLU A 309 23.14 -2.77 -31.11
CA GLU A 309 23.34 -1.36 -31.44
C GLU A 309 22.09 -0.80 -32.15
N ARG A 310 21.42 0.14 -31.47
CA ARG A 310 20.43 0.99 -32.13
C ARG A 310 21.17 2.09 -32.89
N PRO A 311 20.69 2.48 -34.08
CA PRO A 311 21.26 3.60 -34.82
C PRO A 311 21.24 4.86 -33.98
N THR A 312 22.32 5.62 -34.07
CA THR A 312 22.52 6.90 -33.38
C THR A 312 21.32 7.84 -33.56
N THR A 313 20.75 8.24 -32.43
CA THR A 313 19.69 9.26 -32.36
C THR A 313 20.22 10.60 -32.83
N CYS A 314 19.60 11.13 -33.88
CA CYS A 314 19.62 12.53 -34.28
C CYS A 314 18.80 13.39 -33.31
N TRP A 315 19.32 13.63 -32.10
CA TRP A 315 18.78 14.64 -31.18
C TRP A 315 19.93 15.39 -30.50
N PRO A 316 19.84 16.73 -30.36
CA PRO A 316 20.96 17.55 -29.93
C PRO A 316 21.34 17.30 -28.47
N THR A 317 22.62 17.03 -28.25
CA THR A 317 23.27 16.78 -26.95
C THR A 317 23.50 18.08 -26.18
N SER A 318 22.43 18.82 -25.88
CA SER A 318 22.49 19.94 -24.95
C SER A 318 21.23 19.99 -24.09
N MET A 319 21.06 18.99 -23.22
CA MET A 319 20.28 19.21 -22.01
C MET A 319 21.13 20.03 -21.05
N GLU A 320 20.98 21.35 -21.12
CA GLU A 320 21.36 22.21 -20.00
C GLU A 320 20.67 21.67 -18.73
N LYS A 321 21.48 21.38 -17.71
CA LYS A 321 21.00 20.97 -16.39
C LYS A 321 20.18 22.13 -15.82
N PHE A 322 18.85 22.04 -15.87
CA PHE A 322 18.01 22.94 -15.10
C PHE A 322 18.33 22.77 -13.61
N PRO A 323 18.69 23.83 -12.88
CA PRO A 323 18.94 23.73 -11.46
C PRO A 323 17.64 23.31 -10.75
N LEU A 324 17.70 22.24 -9.96
CA LEU A 324 16.60 21.81 -9.10
C LEU A 324 16.21 22.97 -8.20
N LYS A 325 15.05 23.59 -8.47
CA LYS A 325 14.56 24.74 -7.71
C LYS A 325 14.24 24.30 -6.29
N LYS A 326 14.93 24.90 -5.31
CA LYS A 326 14.79 24.59 -3.89
C LYS A 326 13.43 25.10 -3.38
N LEU A 327 12.66 24.20 -2.78
CA LEU A 327 11.36 24.49 -2.18
C LEU A 327 11.50 24.56 -0.66
N TYR A 328 10.79 25.50 -0.03
CA TYR A 328 10.89 25.79 1.40
C TYR A 328 9.53 25.59 2.09
N SER A 329 9.57 25.10 3.32
CA SER A 329 8.37 24.97 4.15
C SER A 329 7.85 26.33 4.61
N ILE A 330 6.56 26.41 4.94
CA ILE A 330 5.96 27.63 5.53
C ILE A 330 6.73 28.10 6.76
N LYS A 331 7.25 27.18 7.59
CA LYS A 331 8.01 27.53 8.79
C LYS A 331 9.34 28.21 8.44
N GLU A 332 10.03 27.72 7.40
CA GLU A 332 11.29 28.31 6.94
C GLU A 332 11.06 29.68 6.32
N VAL A 333 10.05 29.83 5.45
CA VAL A 333 9.70 31.13 4.85
C VAL A 333 9.24 32.13 5.91
N ALA A 334 8.42 31.70 6.87
CA ALA A 334 8.02 32.53 8.01
C ALA A 334 9.24 33.05 8.79
N SER A 335 10.23 32.18 9.03
CA SER A 335 11.46 32.55 9.73
C SER A 335 12.36 33.48 8.91
N MET A 336 12.45 33.28 7.58
CA MET A 336 13.31 34.07 6.70
C MET A 336 12.80 35.51 6.53
N TYR A 337 11.48 35.68 6.45
CA TYR A 337 10.85 36.98 6.21
C TYR A 337 10.26 37.59 7.48
N GLY A 338 10.41 36.97 8.65
CA GLY A 338 9.83 37.49 9.90
C GLY A 338 8.29 37.56 9.89
N ILE A 339 7.62 36.75 9.05
CA ILE A 339 6.17 36.76 8.88
C ILE A 339 5.55 35.64 9.71
N SER A 340 4.39 35.88 10.34
CA SER A 340 3.68 34.80 11.04
C SER A 340 3.25 33.68 10.08
N GLN A 341 3.45 32.42 10.49
CA GLN A 341 3.02 31.26 9.70
C GLN A 341 1.52 31.31 9.38
N TRP A 342 0.71 31.83 10.30
CA TRP A 342 -0.74 31.99 10.13
C TRP A 342 -1.08 32.94 8.96
N LEU A 343 -0.35 34.04 8.81
CA LEU A 343 -0.57 34.99 7.71
C LEU A 343 -0.28 34.33 6.35
N ILE A 344 0.80 33.55 6.26
CA ILE A 344 1.12 32.77 5.06
C ILE A 344 -0.01 31.77 4.75
N TYR A 345 -0.49 31.02 5.75
CA TYR A 345 -1.63 30.11 5.56
C TYR A 345 -2.92 30.80 5.14
N ARG A 346 -3.16 32.03 5.62
CA ARG A 346 -4.31 32.83 5.23
C ARG A 346 -4.24 33.17 3.75
N HIS A 347 -3.10 33.67 3.27
CA HIS A 347 -2.91 34.01 1.86
C HIS A 347 -2.99 32.80 0.93
N ILE A 348 -2.42 31.66 1.32
CA ILE A 348 -2.56 30.40 0.58
C ILE A 348 -4.04 30.02 0.35
N LYS A 349 -4.92 30.33 1.32
CA LYS A 349 -6.35 30.01 1.22
C LYS A 349 -7.17 31.07 0.49
N SER A 350 -6.80 32.33 0.62
CA SER A 350 -7.61 33.45 0.11
C SER A 350 -7.17 33.96 -1.26
N ASP A 351 -5.91 33.77 -1.62
CA ASP A 351 -5.34 34.30 -2.87
C ASP A 351 -4.91 33.14 -3.79
N PRO A 352 -5.64 32.91 -4.90
CA PRO A 352 -5.29 31.85 -5.85
C PRO A 352 -3.97 32.10 -6.59
N THR A 353 -3.42 33.33 -6.54
CA THR A 353 -2.12 33.67 -7.15
C THR A 353 -0.94 33.40 -6.22
N PHE A 354 -1.19 32.99 -4.97
CA PHE A 354 -0.13 32.75 -4.00
C PHE A 354 0.77 31.56 -4.43
N PRO A 355 2.10 31.76 -4.52
CA PRO A 355 3.00 30.77 -5.12
C PRO A 355 3.34 29.64 -4.15
N SER A 356 2.40 28.71 -3.97
CA SER A 356 2.56 27.54 -3.11
C SER A 356 2.21 26.24 -3.83
N VAL A 357 2.89 25.16 -3.45
CA VAL A 357 2.66 23.80 -3.94
C VAL A 357 2.17 22.94 -2.78
N ASN A 358 0.98 22.36 -2.92
CA ASN A 358 0.43 21.44 -1.92
C ASN A 358 0.99 20.02 -2.14
N ILE A 359 1.72 19.47 -1.17
CA ILE A 359 2.43 18.19 -1.26
C ILE A 359 1.67 17.06 -0.53
N GLY A 360 0.41 17.26 -0.14
CA GLY A 360 -0.39 16.12 0.31
C GLY A 360 -1.76 16.40 0.89
N ILE A 361 -2.41 15.31 1.32
CA ILE A 361 -3.78 15.27 1.84
C ILE A 361 -3.93 16.09 3.14
N LYS A 362 -2.82 16.34 3.87
CA LYS A 362 -2.79 17.09 5.14
C LYS A 362 -2.47 18.59 5.00
N LYS A 363 -2.66 19.20 3.82
CA LYS A 363 -2.42 20.64 3.59
C LYS A 363 -0.99 21.08 3.93
N HIS A 364 0.00 20.29 3.54
CA HIS A 364 1.41 20.66 3.63
C HIS A 364 1.79 21.45 2.38
N PHE A 365 2.08 22.74 2.53
CA PHE A 365 2.50 23.60 1.42
C PHE A 365 4.00 23.86 1.47
N LEU A 366 4.64 23.79 0.30
CA LEU A 366 5.97 24.37 0.08
C LEU A 366 5.86 25.59 -0.82
N ILE A 367 6.83 26.49 -0.67
CA ILE A 367 6.88 27.78 -1.34
C ILE A 367 8.22 27.87 -2.08
N GLN A 368 8.19 28.35 -3.32
CA GLN A 368 9.39 28.69 -4.07
C GLN A 368 9.72 30.17 -3.83
N LEU A 369 10.89 30.47 -3.26
CA LEU A 369 11.25 31.81 -2.82
C LEU A 369 11.18 32.86 -3.94
N GLU A 370 11.73 32.55 -5.12
CA GLU A 370 11.72 33.49 -6.26
C GLU A 370 10.30 33.91 -6.68
N LEU A 371 9.34 32.99 -6.63
CA LEU A 371 7.95 33.30 -6.97
C LEU A 371 7.27 34.05 -5.85
N PHE A 372 7.59 33.71 -4.59
CA PHE A 372 7.11 34.41 -3.41
C PHE A 372 7.59 35.86 -3.38
N ASP A 373 8.85 36.13 -3.71
CA ASP A 373 9.41 37.49 -3.82
C ASP A 373 8.72 38.28 -4.95
N LYS A 374 8.51 37.67 -6.11
CA LYS A 374 7.76 38.29 -7.21
C LYS A 374 6.31 38.60 -6.81
N TRP A 375 5.68 37.69 -6.08
CA TRP A 375 4.33 37.87 -5.57
C TRP A 375 4.26 39.03 -4.56
N LEU A 376 5.20 39.12 -3.61
CA LEU A 376 5.32 40.22 -2.65
C LEU A 376 5.55 41.57 -3.35
N ALA A 377 6.43 41.61 -4.36
CA ALA A 377 6.70 42.81 -5.13
C ALA A 377 5.46 43.30 -5.90
N SER A 378 4.72 42.37 -6.54
CA SER A 378 3.50 42.70 -7.28
C SER A 378 2.39 43.28 -6.38
N ARG A 379 2.27 42.76 -5.14
CA ARG A 379 1.34 43.25 -4.12
C ARG A 379 1.73 44.63 -3.59
N SER A 380 3.02 44.85 -3.35
CA SER A 380 3.53 46.17 -2.93
C SER A 380 3.28 47.24 -4.01
N HIS A 381 3.37 46.88 -5.29
CA HIS A 381 3.06 47.78 -6.40
C HIS A 381 1.55 48.07 -6.55
N GLN A 382 0.68 47.08 -6.30
CA GLN A 382 -0.77 47.27 -6.29
C GLN A 382 -1.26 48.14 -5.11
N LEU A 383 -0.54 48.13 -3.98
CA LEU A 383 -0.82 48.99 -2.82
C LEU A 383 -0.49 50.46 -3.09
N ILE A 384 0.58 50.75 -3.83
CA ILE A 384 0.95 52.12 -4.23
C ILE A 384 -0.12 52.74 -5.17
N LEU A 385 -0.91 51.93 -5.86
CA LEU A 385 -1.93 52.36 -6.84
C LEU A 385 -3.35 52.47 -6.26
N LYS A 386 -3.62 51.95 -5.07
CA LYS A 386 -4.96 51.98 -4.46
C LYS A 386 -4.84 52.41 -3.00
N ASP A 387 -5.37 53.59 -2.72
CA ASP A 387 -5.41 54.26 -1.42
C ASP A 387 -6.22 53.46 -0.38
N HIS A 388 -5.66 52.34 0.09
CA HIS A 388 -6.25 51.46 1.08
C HIS A 388 -5.29 51.22 2.24
N ASN A 389 -5.80 51.38 3.47
CA ASN A 389 -5.14 51.12 4.75
C ASN A 389 -4.79 49.63 4.95
N LEU A 390 -3.75 49.15 4.29
CA LEU A 390 -3.05 47.90 4.63
C LEU A 390 -1.55 48.20 4.80
N PRO A 391 -0.91 47.65 5.85
CA PRO A 391 0.48 47.95 6.14
C PRO A 391 1.40 47.47 5.00
N SER A 392 2.33 48.34 4.62
CA SER A 392 3.35 48.11 3.60
C SER A 392 4.28 46.94 3.94
N SER A 393 5.02 46.43 2.94
CA SER A 393 6.03 45.39 3.15
C SER A 393 7.07 45.78 4.21
N ASN A 394 7.39 47.06 4.38
CA ASN A 394 8.31 47.54 5.42
C ASN A 394 7.67 47.57 6.83
N GLU A 395 6.34 47.76 6.92
CA GLU A 395 5.60 47.73 8.19
C GLU A 395 5.37 46.29 8.68
N LEU A 396 5.24 45.33 7.77
CA LEU A 396 5.21 43.90 8.12
C LEU A 396 6.57 43.38 8.63
N MET A 397 7.68 44.03 8.24
CA MET A 397 9.05 43.62 8.56
C MET A 397 9.61 44.27 9.85
N ARG A 398 8.89 45.20 10.48
CA ARG A 398 9.28 45.81 11.77
C ARG A 398 8.51 45.17 12.92
N VAL A 399 9.13 44.22 13.61
CA VAL A 399 8.69 43.76 14.93
C VAL A 399 9.35 44.66 15.99
N LYS A 400 8.54 45.27 16.87
CA LYS A 400 9.02 45.87 18.12
C LYS A 400 9.72 44.77 18.94
N LEU A 401 10.94 45.06 19.41
CA LEU A 401 11.70 44.27 20.38
C LEU A 401 10.84 43.87 21.59
#